data_AF-A0A2D7MGL7-F1
#
_entry.id   AF-A0A2D7MGL7-F1
#
_cell.length_a   1.000
_cell.length_b   1.000
_cell.length_c   1.000
_cell.angle_alpha   90.00
_cell.angle_beta   90.00
_cell.angle_gamma   90.00
#
_symmetry.space_group_name_H-M   'P 1'
#
loop_
_entity.id
_entity.type
_entity.pdbx_description
1 polymer ?
#
loop_
_entity_poly.entity_id
_entity_poly.type
_entity_poly.pdbx_seq_one_letter_code
_entity_poly.pdbx_strand_id
1 'polypeptide(L)' 'MASTHDYKADVRNSDIHIYINGKYFHRSEAKISVMDSGYLLGDGVWEGIRLHKGKFLHLKTHLSRLYNGAKLL' A
#
# COMPACT_ATOMS: atom_id res chain seq x y z
N MET A 1 -5.66 25.02 4.70
CA MET A 1 -5.08 24.24 5.81
C MET A 1 -4.61 22.93 5.24
N ALA A 2 -3.42 22.46 5.61
CA ALA A 2 -2.94 21.17 5.13
C ALA A 2 -3.72 20.03 5.82
N SER A 3 -4.18 19.06 5.04
CA SER A 3 -4.83 17.83 5.51
C SER A 3 -3.79 16.81 6.00
N THR A 4 -4.20 15.87 6.87
CA THR A 4 -3.38 14.72 7.28
C THR A 4 -2.90 13.86 6.11
N HIS A 5 -3.58 13.96 4.97
CA HIS A 5 -3.24 13.23 3.74
C HIS A 5 -2.50 14.08 2.70
N ASP A 6 -2.14 15.33 3.03
CA ASP A 6 -1.39 16.16 2.10
C ASP A 6 0.05 15.67 1.98
N TYR A 7 0.51 15.56 0.73
CA TYR A 7 1.87 15.19 0.41
C TYR A 7 2.43 16.09 -0.67
N LYS A 8 3.75 16.29 -0.66
CA LYS A 8 4.42 16.96 -1.77
C LYS A 8 4.36 16.05 -3.00
N ALA A 9 3.74 16.53 -4.08
CA ALA A 9 3.70 15.81 -5.34
C ALA A 9 5.12 15.47 -5.80
N ASP A 10 5.31 14.23 -6.24
CA ASP A 10 6.56 13.72 -6.79
C ASP A 10 6.25 13.09 -8.14
N VAL A 11 6.85 13.63 -9.20
CA VAL A 11 6.61 13.18 -10.57
C VAL A 11 6.97 11.71 -10.76
N ARG A 12 7.90 11.15 -9.97
CA ARG A 12 8.24 9.73 -10.06
C ARG A 12 7.07 8.80 -9.70
N ASN A 13 6.06 9.32 -8.99
CA ASN A 13 4.88 8.56 -8.63
C ASN A 13 3.86 8.42 -9.78
N SER A 14 4.03 9.08 -10.93
CA SER A 14 3.15 8.88 -12.08
C SER A 14 3.26 7.48 -12.67
N ASP A 15 4.48 6.94 -12.69
CA ASP A 15 4.82 5.73 -13.45
C ASP A 15 5.12 4.50 -12.58
N ILE A 16 4.64 4.52 -11.33
CA ILE A 16 4.77 3.37 -10.43
C ILE A 16 3.91 2.20 -10.90
N HIS A 17 4.37 1.00 -10.58
CA HIS A 17 3.63 -0.22 -10.84
C HIS A 17 2.95 -0.71 -9.57
N ILE A 18 1.70 -1.14 -9.70
CA ILE A 18 0.91 -1.71 -8.60
C ILE A 18 0.76 -3.20 -8.85
N TYR A 19 1.13 -4.01 -7.86
CA TYR A 19 0.99 -5.46 -7.93
C TYR A 19 -0.38 -5.88 -7.40
N ILE A 20 -1.19 -6.50 -8.26
CA ILE A 20 -2.56 -6.94 -7.95
C ILE A 20 -2.74 -8.35 -8.50
N ASN A 21 -3.11 -9.31 -7.65
CA ASN A 21 -3.48 -10.68 -8.03
C ASN A 21 -2.49 -11.37 -8.99
N GLY A 22 -1.20 -11.31 -8.69
CA GLY A 22 -0.17 -12.00 -9.48
C GLY A 22 0.43 -11.20 -10.64
N LYS A 23 -0.03 -9.96 -10.88
CA LYS A 23 0.37 -9.16 -12.03
C LYS A 23 0.71 -7.72 -11.64
N TYR A 24 1.67 -7.13 -12.34
CA TYR A 24 1.98 -5.71 -12.24
C TYR A 24 1.16 -4.92 -13.26
N PHE A 25 0.60 -3.79 -12.81
CA PHE A 25 -0.13 -2.85 -13.63
C PHE A 25 0.50 -1.47 -13.50
N HIS A 26 0.50 -0.68 -14.57
CA HIS A 26 0.77 0.74 -14.46
C HIS A 26 -0.27 1.41 -13.54
N ARG A 27 0.12 2.42 -12.76
CA ARG A 27 -0.77 3.09 -11.79
C ARG A 27 -2.11 3.51 -12.38
N SER A 28 -2.12 4.03 -13.61
CA SER A 28 -3.34 4.48 -14.29
C SER A 28 -4.30 3.34 -14.67
N GLU A 29 -3.82 2.10 -14.72
CA GLU A 29 -4.58 0.92 -15.11
C GLU A 29 -4.91 0.00 -13.92
N ALA A 30 -4.27 0.24 -12.77
CA ALA A 30 -4.47 -0.52 -11.55
C ALA A 30 -5.90 -0.35 -11.04
N LYS A 31 -6.63 -1.48 -10.96
CA LYS A 31 -8.02 -1.53 -10.52
C LYS A 31 -8.29 -2.78 -9.69
N ILE A 32 -9.18 -2.64 -8.71
CA ILE A 32 -9.74 -3.74 -7.93
C ILE A 32 -11.25 -3.81 -8.19
N SER A 33 -11.88 -4.92 -7.79
CA SER A 33 -13.34 -5.02 -7.84
C SER A 33 -13.97 -4.04 -6.86
N VAL A 34 -15.06 -3.38 -7.26
CA VAL A 34 -15.89 -2.61 -6.31
C VAL A 34 -16.56 -3.51 -5.26
N MET A 35 -16.58 -4.82 -5.49
CA MET A 35 -17.10 -5.81 -4.55
C MET A 35 -16.03 -6.40 -3.61
N ASP A 36 -14.80 -5.88 -3.64
CA ASP A 36 -13.74 -6.30 -2.72
C ASP A 36 -14.13 -5.95 -1.28
N SER A 37 -14.01 -6.89 -0.33
CA SER A 37 -14.42 -6.66 1.07
C SER A 37 -13.57 -5.59 1.76
N GLY A 38 -12.31 -5.45 1.38
CA GLY A 38 -11.43 -4.39 1.84
C GLY A 38 -11.91 -3.00 1.42
N TYR A 39 -12.58 -2.89 0.28
CA TYR A 39 -13.22 -1.64 -0.15
C TYR A 39 -14.63 -1.46 0.45
N LEU A 40 -15.48 -2.49 0.36
CA LEU A 40 -16.89 -2.39 0.77
C LEU A 40 -17.08 -2.24 2.29
N LEU A 41 -16.29 -2.97 3.08
CA LEU A 41 -16.50 -3.13 4.52
C LEU A 41 -15.32 -2.59 5.32
N GLY A 42 -14.22 -2.21 4.66
CA GLY A 42 -12.95 -1.93 5.33
C GLY A 42 -12.32 -3.19 5.92
N ASP A 43 -12.69 -4.37 5.41
CA ASP A 43 -12.20 -5.66 5.88
C ASP A 43 -10.81 -5.95 5.30
N GLY A 44 -9.80 -5.34 5.91
CA GLY A 44 -8.42 -5.52 5.50
C GLY A 44 -7.42 -4.85 6.44
N VAL A 45 -6.19 -5.35 6.40
CA VAL A 45 -5.04 -4.72 7.06
C VAL A 45 -4.08 -4.16 6.02
N TRP A 46 -3.35 -3.10 6.38
CA TRP A 46 -2.35 -2.49 5.53
C TRP A 46 -1.08 -2.16 6.30
N GLU A 47 0.01 -1.97 5.58
CA GLU A 47 1.29 -1.59 6.16
C GLU A 47 2.06 -0.65 5.23
N GLY A 48 2.75 0.33 5.81
CA GLY A 48 3.61 1.26 5.09
C GLY A 48 5.08 0.94 5.36
N ILE A 49 5.86 0.65 4.31
CA ILE A 49 7.29 0.35 4.43
C ILE A 49 8.10 1.44 3.72
N ARG A 50 9.17 1.91 4.36
CA ARG A 50 10.06 2.93 3.79
C ARG A 50 11.36 2.32 3.28
N LEU A 51 11.64 2.53 2.00
CA LEU A 51 12.96 2.36 1.41
C LEU A 51 13.73 3.68 1.50
N HIS A 52 14.91 3.66 2.12
CA HIS A 52 15.78 4.82 2.22
C HIS A 52 17.21 4.44 1.87
N LYS A 53 17.79 5.10 0.86
CA LYS A 53 19.17 4.86 0.38
C LYS A 53 19.47 3.36 0.16
N GLY A 54 18.56 2.66 -0.53
CA GLY A 54 18.71 1.24 -0.85
C GLY A 54 18.47 0.26 0.31
N LYS A 55 18.03 0.73 1.48
CA LYS A 55 17.74 -0.11 2.64
C LYS A 55 16.31 0.08 3.13
N PHE A 56 15.61 -1.01 3.42
CA PHE A 56 14.31 -0.95 4.07
C PHE A 56 14.49 -0.63 5.56
N LEU A 57 13.74 0.35 6.05
CA LEU A 57 13.73 0.70 7.47
C LEU A 57 12.79 -0.25 8.22
N HIS A 58 13.28 -0.88 9.29
CA HIS A 58 12.52 -1.74 10.20
C HIS A 58 11.66 -2.83 9.51
N LEU A 59 12.12 -3.37 8.37
CA LEU A 59 11.34 -4.28 7.52
C LEU A 59 10.71 -5.44 8.30
N LYS A 60 11.50 -6.11 9.16
CA LYS A 60 11.01 -7.24 9.97
C LYS A 60 9.85 -6.83 10.86
N THR A 61 9.94 -5.67 11.51
CA THR A 61 8.88 -5.18 12.41
C THR A 61 7.60 -4.84 11.66
N HIS A 62 7.70 -4.19 10.50
CA HIS A 62 6.53 -3.91 9.65
C HIS A 62 5.85 -5.20 9.17
N LEU A 63 6.62 -6.16 8.66
CA LEU A 63 6.07 -7.45 8.21
C LEU A 63 5.41 -8.21 9.37
N SER A 64 6.06 -8.27 10.54
CA SER A 64 5.47 -8.89 11.72
C SER A 64 4.14 -8.22 12.12
N ARG A 65 4.05 -6.89 12.08
CA ARG A 65 2.81 -6.17 12.37
C ARG A 65 1.72 -6.47 11.34
N LEU A 66 2.05 -6.48 10.05
CA LEU A 66 1.10 -6.83 8.98
C LEU A 66 0.53 -8.24 9.19
N TYR A 67 1.39 -9.25 9.37
CA TYR A 67 0.95 -10.64 9.57
C TYR A 67 0.18 -10.84 10.88
N ASN A 68 0.57 -10.15 11.96
CA ASN A 68 -0.17 -10.23 13.21
C ASN A 68 -1.54 -9.57 13.09
N GLY A 69 -1.65 -8.43 12.39
CA GLY A 69 -2.94 -7.80 12.10
C GLY A 69 -3.85 -8.71 11.27
N ALA A 70 -3.30 -9.34 10.23
CA ALA A 70 -4.05 -10.27 9.38
C ALA A 70 -4.54 -11.53 10.12
N LYS A 71 -3.90 -11.94 11.22
CA LYS A 71 -4.34 -13.07 12.06
C LYS A 71 -5.50 -12.70 13.00
N LEU A 72 -5.72 -11.40 13.23
CA LEU A 72 -6.73 -10.88 14.16
C LEU A 72 -8.01 -10.42 13.45
N LEU A 73 -7.95 -10.28 12.12
CA LEU A 73 -9.14 -10.23 11.25
C LEU A 73 -9.68 -11.66 11.10
#